data_AF-A0A8X8AJG4-F1
#
_entry.id   AF-A0A8X8AJG4-F1
#
_cell.length_a   1.000
_cell.length_b   1.000
_cell.length_c   1.000
_cell.angle_alpha   90.00
_cell.angle_beta   90.00
_cell.angle_gamma   90.00
#
_symmetry.space_group_name_H-M   'P 1'
#
loop_
_entity.id
_entity.type
_entity.pdbx_description
1 polymer ?
#
loop_
_entity_poly.entity_id
_entity_poly.type
_entity_poly.pdbx_seq_one_letter_code
_entity_poly.pdbx_strand_id
1 'polypeptide(L)'
;MDSTYHLVEAHRRMRIEELTQKHNDMQHQLDEKKEKGLKLKSTIKEMDSKGWWETDIEELNIQQLIELEKNFKELQMTLCNKIAENTSTVASSSQAPEIGHSFACTIANDQNAPGFPDKNH
;
A
#
# COMPACT_ATOMS: atom_id res chain seq x y z
N MET A 1 1.60 -5.71 -58.64
CA MET A 1 1.03 -4.59 -57.87
C MET A 1 0.45 -5.04 -56.53
N ASP A 2 -0.07 -6.27 -56.41
CA ASP A 2 -0.76 -6.74 -55.19
C ASP A 2 0.12 -6.99 -53.96
N SER A 3 1.39 -7.37 -54.14
CA SER A 3 2.27 -7.71 -53.01
C SER A 3 2.55 -6.53 -52.07
N THR A 4 2.71 -5.31 -52.60
CA THR A 4 2.94 -4.11 -51.80
C THR A 4 1.67 -3.71 -51.06
N TYR A 5 0.50 -3.85 -51.71
CA TYR A 5 -0.81 -3.59 -51.09
C TYR A 5 -1.07 -4.54 -49.91
N HIS A 6 -0.81 -5.84 -50.08
CA HIS A 6 -0.97 -6.82 -48.99
C HIS A 6 -0.06 -6.51 -47.79
N LEU A 7 1.18 -6.09 -48.04
CA LEU A 7 2.11 -5.71 -46.97
C LEU A 7 1.62 -4.47 -46.20
N VAL A 8 1.17 -3.43 -46.91
CA VAL A 8 0.66 -2.20 -46.30
C VAL A 8 -0.62 -2.49 -45.49
N GLU A 9 -1.53 -3.31 -46.03
CA GLU A 9 -2.75 -3.69 -45.30
C GLU A 9 -2.47 -4.56 -44.09
N ALA A 10 -1.48 -5.47 -44.16
CA ALA A 10 -1.05 -6.26 -43.00
C ALA A 10 -0.49 -5.35 -41.90
N HIS A 11 0.36 -4.38 -42.25
CA HIS A 11 0.88 -3.40 -41.29
C HIS A 11 -0.25 -2.55 -40.70
N ARG A 12 -1.20 -2.08 -41.52
CA ARG A 12 -2.33 -1.29 -41.04
C ARG A 12 -3.16 -2.08 -40.02
N ARG A 13 -3.48 -3.34 -40.32
CA ARG A 13 -4.22 -4.24 -39.42
C ARG A 13 -3.46 -4.49 -38.13
N MET A 14 -2.18 -4.86 -38.23
CA MET A 14 -1.31 -5.06 -37.07
C MET A 14 -1.32 -3.83 -36.15
N ARG A 15 -1.17 -2.63 -36.72
CA ARG A 15 -1.14 -1.40 -35.94
C ARG A 15 -2.48 -1.11 -35.25
N ILE A 16 -3.59 -1.39 -35.92
CA ILE A 16 -4.94 -1.23 -35.33
C ILE A 16 -5.14 -2.23 -34.18
N GLU A 17 -4.72 -3.47 -34.36
CA GLU A 17 -4.82 -4.52 -33.34
C GLU A 17 -3.97 -4.18 -32.12
N GLU A 18 -2.73 -3.74 -32.33
CA GLU A 18 -1.83 -3.28 -31.25
C GLU A 18 -2.45 -2.13 -30.45
N LEU A 19 -3.01 -1.13 -31.13
CA LEU A 19 -3.67 0.00 -30.47
C LEU A 19 -4.93 -0.42 -29.72
N THR A 20 -5.71 -1.34 -30.30
CA THR A 20 -6.91 -1.89 -29.68
C THR A 20 -6.55 -2.67 -28.42
N GLN A 21 -5.51 -3.49 -28.48
CA GLN A 21 -5.03 -4.25 -27.32
C GLN A 21 -4.59 -3.31 -26.20
N LYS A 22 -3.76 -2.30 -26.51
CA LYS A 22 -3.31 -1.32 -25.52
C LYS A 22 -4.46 -0.57 -24.87
N HIS A 23 -5.47 -0.19 -25.66
CA HIS A 23 -6.67 0.45 -25.13
C HIS A 23 -7.42 -0.47 -24.16
N ASN A 24 -7.65 -1.73 -24.56
CA ASN A 24 -8.34 -2.70 -23.72
C ASN A 24 -7.59 -2.99 -22.42
N ASP A 25 -6.26 -3.11 -22.48
CA ASP A 25 -5.42 -3.33 -21.29
C ASP A 25 -5.51 -2.16 -20.32
N MET A 26 -5.47 -0.92 -20.83
CA MET A 26 -5.61 0.28 -20.00
C MET A 26 -7.01 0.38 -19.40
N GLN A 27 -8.04 0.07 -20.18
CA GLN A 27 -9.43 0.08 -19.74
C GLN A 27 -9.64 -0.97 -18.63
N HIS A 28 -9.12 -2.18 -18.82
CA HIS A 28 -9.19 -3.24 -17.82
C HIS A 28 -8.53 -2.84 -16.50
N GLN A 29 -7.31 -2.29 -16.53
CA GLN A 29 -6.64 -1.80 -15.32
C GLN A 29 -7.43 -0.70 -14.60
N LEU A 30 -8.11 0.16 -15.36
CA LEU A 30 -8.93 1.22 -14.80
C LEU A 30 -10.19 0.65 -14.14
N ASP A 31 -10.83 -0.33 -14.77
CA ASP A 31 -12.02 -0.99 -14.22
C ASP A 31 -11.70 -1.82 -12.98
N GLU A 32 -10.58 -2.56 -12.96
CA GLU A 32 -10.10 -3.25 -11.76
C GLU A 32 -9.86 -2.29 -10.58
N LYS A 33 -9.23 -1.13 -10.85
CA LYS A 33 -8.99 -0.11 -9.82
C LYS A 33 -10.29 0.50 -9.32
N LYS A 34 -11.24 0.78 -10.22
CA LYS A 34 -12.58 1.24 -9.84
C LYS A 34 -13.30 0.21 -8.98
N GLU A 35 -13.27 -1.06 -9.36
CA GLU A 35 -13.92 -2.13 -8.61
C GLU A 35 -13.32 -2.27 -7.21
N LYS A 36 -11.98 -2.24 -7.09
CA LYS A 36 -11.30 -2.23 -5.78
C LYS A 36 -11.72 -1.03 -4.94
N GLY A 37 -11.80 0.16 -5.53
CA GLY A 37 -12.27 1.37 -4.85
C GLY A 37 -13.73 1.29 -4.39
N LEU A 38 -14.61 0.72 -5.21
CA LEU A 38 -16.02 0.51 -4.86
C LEU A 38 -16.18 -0.51 -3.73
N LYS A 39 -15.42 -1.62 -3.76
CA LYS A 39 -15.39 -2.61 -2.67
C LYS A 39 -14.95 -1.97 -1.36
N LEU A 40 -13.83 -1.22 -1.38
CA LEU A 40 -13.35 -0.52 -0.19
C LEU A 40 -14.39 0.47 0.36
N LYS A 41 -15.00 1.29 -0.51
CA LYS A 41 -16.05 2.23 -0.11
C LYS A 41 -17.25 1.50 0.51
N SER A 42 -17.63 0.34 -0.04
CA SER A 42 -18.71 -0.48 0.51
C SER A 42 -18.35 -1.02 1.89
N THR A 43 -17.12 -1.54 2.08
CA THR A 43 -16.64 -2.01 3.38
C THR A 43 -16.63 -0.89 4.42
N ILE A 44 -16.13 0.30 4.07
CA ILE A 44 -16.15 1.46 4.97
C ILE A 44 -17.58 1.82 5.35
N LYS A 45 -18.52 1.82 4.39
CA LYS A 45 -19.93 2.12 4.65
C LYS A 45 -20.59 1.05 5.53
N GLU A 46 -20.31 -0.22 5.29
CA GLU A 46 -20.84 -1.33 6.10
C GLU A 46 -20.30 -1.32 7.53
N MET A 47 -19.09 -0.80 7.73
CA MET A 47 -18.50 -0.70 9.06
C MET A 47 -19.21 0.31 9.98
N ASP A 48 -20.11 1.18 9.47
CA ASP A 48 -21.05 2.14 10.12
C ASP A 48 -20.56 2.88 11.38
N SER A 49 -19.28 2.72 11.71
CA SER A 49 -18.56 3.24 12.84
C SER A 49 -17.54 4.21 12.26
N LYS A 50 -17.60 5.44 12.76
CA LYS A 50 -16.56 6.43 12.54
C LYS A 50 -15.22 5.74 12.82
N GLY A 51 -14.38 5.62 11.79
CA GLY A 51 -13.11 4.91 11.91
C GLY A 51 -12.31 5.50 13.07
N TRP A 52 -11.48 4.71 13.75
CA TRP A 52 -10.68 5.20 14.87
C TRP A 52 -9.73 6.36 14.47
N TRP A 53 -9.49 6.55 13.17
CA TRP A 53 -8.74 7.65 12.56
C TRP A 53 -9.59 8.86 12.12
N GLU A 54 -10.92 8.82 12.21
CA GLU A 54 -11.83 9.87 11.71
C GLU A 54 -12.25 10.86 12.80
N THR A 55 -11.89 10.61 14.06
CA THR A 55 -12.22 11.51 15.17
C THR A 55 -11.14 12.57 15.32
N ASP A 56 -11.55 13.84 15.43
CA ASP A 56 -10.64 14.96 15.63
C ASP A 56 -9.91 14.80 16.95
N ILE A 57 -8.59 15.00 16.92
CA ILE A 57 -7.71 14.76 18.08
C ILE A 57 -8.10 15.69 19.24
N GLU A 58 -8.58 16.90 18.93
CA GLU A 58 -9.04 17.90 19.88
C GLU A 58 -10.32 17.48 20.63
N GLU A 59 -11.10 16.54 20.08
CA GLU A 59 -12.34 16.03 20.67
C GLU A 59 -12.13 14.78 21.53
N LEU A 60 -10.92 14.21 21.53
CA LEU A 60 -10.60 12.97 22.23
C LEU A 60 -10.21 13.22 23.69
N ASN A 61 -10.72 12.39 24.59
CA ASN A 61 -10.22 12.35 25.97
C ASN A 61 -8.87 11.58 26.05
N ILE A 62 -8.18 11.69 27.19
CA ILE A 62 -6.86 11.07 27.40
C ILE A 62 -6.86 9.55 27.14
N GLN A 63 -7.91 8.84 27.56
CA GLN A 63 -7.98 7.39 27.37
C GLN A 63 -8.14 7.05 25.88
N GLN A 64 -8.98 7.79 25.16
CA GLN A 64 -9.14 7.63 23.72
C GLN A 64 -7.86 7.99 22.95
N LEU A 65 -7.08 8.97 23.44
CA LEU A 65 -5.81 9.34 22.84
C LEU A 65 -4.75 8.23 23.00
N ILE A 66 -4.71 7.56 24.17
CA ILE A 66 -3.85 6.40 24.41
C ILE A 66 -4.25 5.23 23.49
N GLU A 67 -5.56 5.00 23.33
CA GLU A 67 -6.08 3.98 22.41
C GLU A 67 -5.72 4.30 20.95
N LEU A 68 -5.83 5.57 20.54
CA LEU A 68 -5.43 6.05 19.23
C LEU A 68 -3.93 5.79 18.98
N GLU A 69 -3.07 6.13 19.94
CA GLU A 69 -1.62 5.88 19.86
C GLU A 69 -1.32 4.38 19.68
N LYS A 70 -2.00 3.53 20.44
CA LYS A 70 -1.86 2.07 20.35
C LYS A 70 -2.24 1.57 18.95
N ASN A 71 -3.37 2.01 18.42
CA ASN A 71 -3.85 1.62 17.09
C ASN A 71 -2.88 2.08 15.98
N PHE A 72 -2.31 3.29 16.09
CA PHE A 72 -1.28 3.77 15.16
C PHE A 72 -0.01 2.93 15.21
N LYS A 73 0.46 2.56 16.40
CA LYS A 73 1.64 1.68 16.56
C LYS A 73 1.41 0.31 15.94
N GLU A 74 0.23 -0.28 16.15
CA GLU A 74 -0.14 -1.56 15.53
C GLU A 74 -0.19 -1.47 14.00
N LEU A 75 -0.79 -0.40 13.47
CA LEU A 75 -0.82 -0.13 12.03
C LEU A 75 0.60 0.02 11.46
N GLN A 76 1.46 0.80 12.11
CA GLN A 76 2.85 0.99 11.71
C GLN A 76 3.60 -0.34 11.67
N MET A 77 3.49 -1.15 12.72
CA MET A 77 4.12 -2.48 12.77
C MET A 77 3.62 -3.39 11.65
N THR A 78 2.30 -3.41 11.41
CA THR A 78 1.70 -4.20 10.33
C THR A 78 2.21 -3.77 8.96
N LEU A 79 2.28 -2.46 8.69
CA LEU A 79 2.82 -1.92 7.44
C LEU A 79 4.29 -2.27 7.26
N CYS A 80 5.12 -2.11 8.28
CA CYS A 80 6.54 -2.47 8.24
C CYS A 80 6.74 -3.96 7.94
N ASN A 81 5.97 -4.84 8.58
CA ASN A 81 6.02 -6.28 8.33
C ASN A 81 5.66 -6.60 6.87
N LYS A 82 4.61 -5.97 6.33
CA LYS A 82 4.18 -6.17 4.93
C LYS A 82 5.21 -5.66 3.92
N ILE A 83 5.85 -4.53 4.19
CA ILE A 83 6.92 -4.01 3.35
C ILE A 83 8.12 -4.97 3.37
N ALA A 84 8.51 -5.44 4.55
CA ALA A 84 9.60 -6.42 4.69
C ALA A 84 9.32 -7.71 3.91
N GLU A 85 8.13 -8.31 4.10
CA GLU A 85 7.67 -9.48 3.34
C GLU A 85 7.80 -9.27 1.82
N ASN A 86 7.30 -8.14 1.31
CA ASN A 86 7.33 -7.84 -0.12
C ASN A 86 8.76 -7.61 -0.63
N THR A 87 9.62 -6.93 0.12
CA THR A 87 11.03 -6.74 -0.28
C THR A 87 11.83 -8.04 -0.32
N SER A 88 11.57 -8.99 0.61
CA SER A 88 12.17 -10.32 0.57
C SER A 88 11.71 -11.14 -0.65
N THR A 89 10.49 -10.93 -1.14
CA THR A 89 10.00 -11.61 -2.36
C THR A 89 10.55 -11.03 -3.67
N VAL A 90 11.05 -9.79 -3.66
CA VAL A 90 11.62 -9.11 -4.85
C VAL A 90 13.13 -9.31 -4.97
N ALA A 91 13.82 -9.78 -3.91
CA ALA A 91 15.25 -10.04 -3.93
C ALA A 91 15.69 -11.22 -4.84
N SER A 92 14.79 -11.80 -5.64
CA SER A 92 15.12 -12.77 -6.71
C SER A 92 15.04 -12.20 -8.13
N SER A 93 14.84 -10.89 -8.31
CA SER A 93 14.96 -10.27 -9.64
C SER A 93 15.64 -8.90 -9.57
N SER A 94 16.75 -8.78 -10.30
CA SER A 94 17.72 -7.68 -10.22
C SER A 94 17.16 -6.30 -10.58
N GLN A 95 17.68 -5.30 -9.84
CA GLN A 95 17.64 -3.84 -10.04
C GLN A 95 16.33 -3.09 -9.78
N ALA A 96 16.37 -2.18 -8.79
CA ALA A 96 15.45 -1.05 -8.66
C ALA A 96 16.19 0.20 -8.11
N PRO A 97 15.79 1.43 -8.48
CA PRO A 97 16.50 2.65 -8.14
C PRO A 97 16.14 3.18 -6.75
N GLU A 98 17.12 3.80 -6.11
CA GLU A 98 17.00 4.43 -4.80
C GLU A 98 16.05 5.63 -4.85
N ILE A 99 14.92 5.52 -4.16
CA ILE A 99 14.14 6.68 -3.75
C ILE A 99 14.03 6.62 -2.23
N GLY A 100 14.77 7.53 -1.60
CA GLY A 100 14.83 7.70 -0.16
C GLY A 100 13.45 7.93 0.44
N HIS A 101 13.19 7.24 1.53
CA HIS A 101 12.95 7.78 2.87
C HIS A 101 12.84 6.55 3.76
N SER A 102 13.93 6.21 4.44
CA SER A 102 13.94 5.11 5.40
C SER A 102 13.08 5.51 6.59
N PHE A 103 11.81 5.12 6.58
CA PHE A 103 11.08 4.89 7.81
C PHE A 103 11.69 3.63 8.44
N ALA A 104 12.84 3.82 9.10
CA ALA A 104 13.46 2.75 9.86
C ALA A 104 12.47 2.30 10.93
N CYS A 105 11.97 1.07 10.79
CA CYS A 105 11.20 0.40 11.84
C CYS A 105 12.16 0.06 12.97
N THR A 106 12.37 0.99 13.90
CA THR A 106 13.14 0.71 15.11
C THR A 106 12.25 -0.12 16.02
N ILE A 107 12.42 -1.44 15.99
CA ILE A 107 11.94 -2.30 17.07
C ILE A 107 12.88 -2.08 18.26
N ALA A 108 12.63 -1.02 19.03
CA ALA A 108 13.22 -0.87 20.35
C ALA A 108 12.44 -1.77 21.31
N ASN A 109 12.97 -2.97 21.54
CA ASN A 109 12.53 -3.83 22.64
C ASN A 109 13.07 -3.25 23.95
N ASP A 110 12.37 -2.30 24.56
CA ASP A 110 12.68 -1.80 25.90
C ASP A 110 12.25 -2.86 26.95
N GLN A 111 13.09 -3.88 27.09
CA GLN A 111 13.15 -4.73 28.27
C GLN A 111 14.57 -4.71 28.85
N ASN A 112 15.05 -3.53 29.25
CA ASN A 112 16.09 -3.44 30.27
C ASN A 112 16.09 -2.08 30.97
N ALA A 113 15.14 -1.87 31.87
CA ALA A 113 15.27 -0.81 32.86
C ALA A 113 16.24 -1.30 33.97
N PRO A 114 17.37 -0.63 34.23
CA PRO A 114 18.22 -0.98 35.35
C PRO A 114 17.48 -0.65 36.66
N GLY A 115 17.29 -1.68 37.49
CA GLY A 115 16.64 -1.57 38.79
C GLY A 115 17.31 -0.53 39.69
N PHE A 116 16.50 0.34 40.28
CA PHE A 116 16.94 1.23 41.35
C PHE A 116 17.28 0.40 42.59
N PRO A 117 18.45 0.60 43.23
CA PRO A 117 18.74 -0.06 44.49
C PRO A 117 17.97 0.63 45.63
N ASP A 118 17.15 -0.16 46.31
CA ASP A 118 16.57 0.14 47.63
C ASP A 118 17.69 0.49 48.62
N LYS A 119 17.55 1.62 49.30
CA LYS A 119 18.42 2.01 50.42
C LYS A 119 17.56 2.21 51.66
N ASN A 120 17.41 1.15 52.44
CA ASN A 120 16.91 1.20 53.81
C ASN A 120 17.85 0.39 54.72
N HIS A 121 18.81 1.07 55.35
CA HIS A 121 19.02 1.07 56.81
C HIS A 121 20.12 2.05 57.23
#